data_AF-A0A2X4YVM2-F1
#
_entry.id   AF-A0A2X4YVM2-F1
#
_cell.length_a   1.000
_cell.length_b   1.000
_cell.length_c   1.000
_cell.angle_alpha   90.00
_cell.angle_beta   90.00
_cell.angle_gamma   90.00
#
_symmetry.space_group_name_H-M   'P 1'
#
loop_
_entity.id
_entity.type
_entity.pdbx_description
1 polymer ?
#
loop_
_entity_poly.entity_id
_entity_poly.type
_entity_poly.pdbx_seq_one_letter_code
_entity_poly.pdbx_strand_id
1 'polypeptide(L)' 'MEILHYRILNDQQARSSYGKLINKIDTQTKAVISDLFIDIKRENLERFGQSVNEILE' A
#
# COMPACT_ATOMS: atom_id res chain seq x y z
N MET A 1 12.10 6.94 2.51
CA MET A 1 11.28 5.72 2.30
C MET A 1 10.01 5.98 1.51
N GLU A 2 9.47 7.21 1.48
CA GLU A 2 8.26 7.55 0.72
C GLU A 2 8.36 7.27 -0.78
N ILE A 3 9.52 7.52 -1.40
CA ILE A 3 9.75 7.30 -2.85
C ILE A 3 9.45 5.85 -3.26
N LEU A 4 9.76 4.85 -2.43
CA LEU A 4 9.50 3.44 -2.74
C LEU A 4 7.99 3.14 -2.73
N HIS A 5 7.28 3.68 -1.74
CA HIS A 5 5.83 3.51 -1.61
C HIS A 5 5.09 4.17 -2.78
N TYR A 6 5.51 5.37 -3.19
CA TYR A 6 4.95 6.00 -4.39
C TYR A 6 5.22 5.18 -5.66
N ARG A 7 6.39 4.56 -5.81
CA ARG A 7 6.67 3.67 -6.97
C ARG A 7 5.78 2.43 -6.96
N ILE A 8 5.58 1.82 -5.81
CA ILE A 8 4.69 0.66 -5.65
C ILE A 8 3.24 1.06 -6.00
N LEU A 9 2.77 2.20 -5.52
CA LEU A 9 1.40 2.66 -5.77
C LEU A 9 1.15 3.04 -7.24
N ASN A 10 2.15 3.55 -7.96
CA ASN A 10 1.99 3.89 -9.38
C ASN A 10 2.13 2.67 -10.33
N ASP A 11 2.63 1.52 -9.86
CA ASP A 11 2.87 0.33 -10.71
C ASP A 11 1.89 -0.82 -10.40
N GLN A 12 1.06 -1.20 -11.37
CA GLN A 12 0.00 -2.20 -11.16
C GLN A 12 0.55 -3.60 -10.79
N GLN A 13 1.66 -4.01 -11.37
CA GLN A 13 2.25 -5.33 -11.09
C GLN A 13 2.83 -5.38 -9.67
N ALA A 14 3.44 -4.29 -9.23
CA ALA A 14 3.92 -4.11 -7.87
C ALA A 14 2.77 -4.14 -6.87
N ARG A 15 1.67 -3.41 -7.12
CA ARG A 15 0.46 -3.44 -6.25
C ARG A 15 -0.09 -4.84 -6.07
N SER A 16 -0.28 -5.59 -7.17
CA SER A 16 -0.77 -6.97 -7.10
C SER A 16 0.16 -7.89 -6.30
N SER A 17 1.48 -7.72 -6.45
CA SER A 17 2.47 -8.50 -5.70
C SER A 17 2.45 -8.13 -4.21
N TYR A 18 2.28 -6.85 -3.89
CA TYR A 18 2.18 -6.35 -2.53
C TYR A 18 0.92 -6.83 -1.81
N GLY A 19 -0.26 -6.78 -2.45
CA GLY A 19 -1.51 -7.31 -1.88
C GLY A 19 -1.44 -8.82 -1.58
N LYS A 20 -0.71 -9.58 -2.39
CA LYS A 20 -0.44 -11.00 -2.08
C LYS A 20 0.52 -11.20 -0.92
N LEU A 21 1.52 -10.33 -0.77
CA LEU A 21 2.52 -10.41 0.28
C LEU A 21 1.95 -9.98 1.63
N ILE A 22 1.17 -8.90 1.65
CA ILE A 22 0.64 -8.31 2.89
C ILE A 22 -0.28 -9.29 3.64
N ASN A 23 -0.92 -10.20 2.91
CA ASN A 23 -1.76 -11.25 3.48
C ASN A 23 -0.97 -12.48 3.99
N LYS A 24 0.35 -12.52 3.78
CA LYS A 24 1.23 -13.64 4.18
C LYS A 24 2.21 -13.28 5.31
N ILE A 25 2.31 -12.01 5.66
CA ILE A 25 3.17 -11.55 6.76
C ILE A 25 2.41 -11.55 8.09
N ASP A 26 3.15 -11.45 9.19
CA ASP A 26 2.56 -11.40 10.53
C ASP A 26 1.68 -10.16 10.71
N THR A 27 0.72 -10.27 11.65
CA THR A 27 -0.28 -9.23 11.91
C THR A 27 0.32 -7.89 12.33
N GLN A 28 1.44 -7.90 13.07
CA GLN A 28 2.07 -6.68 13.56
C GLN A 28 2.73 -5.92 12.40
N THR A 29 3.49 -6.61 11.57
CA THR A 29 4.10 -6.04 10.37
C THR A 29 3.03 -5.59 9.37
N LYS A 30 1.95 -6.36 9.20
CA LYS A 30 0.79 -5.96 8.38
C LYS A 30 0.19 -4.66 8.87
N ALA A 31 0.00 -4.47 10.18
CA ALA A 31 -0.56 -3.25 10.75
C ALA A 31 0.30 -2.03 10.44
N VAL A 32 1.61 -2.11 10.69
CA VAL A 32 2.55 -1.01 10.41
C VAL A 32 2.54 -0.60 8.93
N ILE A 33 2.55 -1.58 8.02
CA ILE A 33 2.51 -1.31 6.57
C ILE A 33 1.16 -0.73 6.15
N SER A 34 0.06 -1.22 6.73
CA SER A 34 -1.28 -0.71 6.44
C SER A 34 -1.43 0.74 6.88
N ASP A 35 -0.93 1.08 8.07
CA ASP A 35 -0.95 2.46 8.59
C ASP A 35 -0.17 3.40 7.68
N LEU A 36 1.02 2.99 7.21
CA LEU A 36 1.80 3.77 6.24
C LEU A 36 1.03 4.03 4.93
N PHE A 37 0.36 3.02 4.38
CA PHE A 37 -0.45 3.21 3.18
C PHE A 37 -1.69 4.07 3.42
N ILE A 38 -2.31 3.96 4.60
CA ILE A 38 -3.44 4.82 5.00
C ILE A 38 -3.00 6.28 5.11
N ASP A 39 -1.83 6.54 5.66
CA ASP A 39 -1.29 7.90 5.76
C ASP A 39 -1.01 8.49 4.37
N ILE A 40 -0.40 7.71 3.46
CA ILE A 40 -0.20 8.14 2.05
C ILE A 40 -1.55 8.39 1.35
N LYS A 41 -2.55 7.55 1.60
CA LYS A 41 -3.91 7.74 1.07
C LYS A 41 -4.54 9.03 1.59
N ARG A 42 -4.29 9.42 2.83
CA ARG A 42 -4.80 10.67 3.43
C ARG A 42 -4.12 11.90 2.85
N GLU A 43 -2.82 11.82 2.55
CA GLU A 43 -2.07 12.92 1.94
C GLU A 43 -2.58 13.28 0.53
N ASN A 44 -2.95 12.27 -0.28
CA ASN A 44 -3.49 12.50 -1.61
C ASN A 44 -4.48 11.41 -2.03
N LEU A 45 -5.73 11.58 -1.59
CA LEU A 45 -6.81 10.61 -1.81
C LEU A 45 -7.12 10.41 -3.30
N GLU A 46 -7.14 11.48 -4.08
CA GLU A 46 -7.45 11.43 -5.52
C GLU A 46 -6.44 10.57 -6.27
N ARG A 47 -5.14 10.71 -5.93
CA ARG A 47 -4.07 10.02 -6.63
C ARG A 47 -3.86 8.58 -6.17
N PHE A 48 -3.96 8.32 -4.86
CA PHE A 48 -3.54 7.03 -4.28
C PHE A 48 -4.68 6.23 -3.65
N GLY A 49 -5.89 6.78 -3.54
CA GLY A 49 -7.01 6.13 -2.86
C GLY A 49 -7.34 4.75 -3.43
N GLN A 50 -7.45 4.64 -4.76
CA GLN A 50 -7.70 3.37 -5.43
C GLN A 50 -6.50 2.41 -5.27
N SER A 51 -5.28 2.89 -5.52
CA SER A 51 -4.06 2.08 -5.43
C SER A 51 -3.82 1.48 -4.05
N VAL A 52 -4.16 2.23 -2.99
CA VAL A 52 -4.06 1.73 -1.60
C VAL A 52 -5.15 0.71 -1.31
N ASN A 53 -6.39 0.94 -1.75
CA ASN A 53 -7.46 -0.05 -1.58
C ASN A 53 -7.11 -1.39 -2.25
N GLU A 54 -6.56 -1.36 -3.47
CA GLU A 54 -6.12 -2.57 -4.20
C GLU A 54 -5.07 -3.41 -3.45
N ILE A 55 -4.28 -2.80 -2.56
CA ILE A 55 -3.26 -3.50 -1.77
C ILE A 55 -3.84 -4.03 -0.45
N LEU A 56 -4.80 -3.30 0.15
CA LEU A 56 -5.32 -3.58 1.48
C LEU A 56 -6.56 -4.47 1.51
N GLU A 57 -7.28 -4.61 0.40
CA GLU A 57 -8.36 -5.61 0.21
C GLU A 57 -7.81 -7.05 0.09
#